data_AF-A0A2V7TVP8-F1
#
_entry.id   AF-A0A2V7TVP8-F1
#
_cell.length_a   1.000
_cell.length_b   1.000
_cell.length_c   1.000
_cell.angle_alpha   90.00
_cell.angle_beta   90.00
_cell.angle_gamma   90.00
#
_symmetry.space_group_name_H-M   'P 1'
#
loop_
_entity.id
_entity.type
_entity.pdbx_description
1 polymer ?
#
loop_
_entity_poly.entity_id
_entity_poly.type
_entity_poly.pdbx_seq_one_letter_code
_entity_poly.pdbx_strand_id
1 'polypeptide(L)'
;MTIEGPPHRPAGDIPRRVLGRTGVEVTAMGLGGYHLGLVKGARQAERIVQAAVDEGITFLDNAWEYHDGRSEEIMGRALAGGRRERVFLMTKVCTHGRDRATAMRQLEQSLRRLRTDRLDLWQIHEVVYENDPERHFASGGAVEALEQAKRQGKVRFVGFTGHKDPSIHLKMLARDFPFDTCQMPLNCFDASFRSFETRVLPEVNRRGIAALGMKSMGGEGTQVSKRAVTAEEALRYAMSLPVAVTITGIDSMKVLRQDLRIARSFVPMTPAEMDALRKRCAHQAADGRFEIYKVTAKHEGPVGRKQHGFPPPEELGA
;
A
#
# COMPACT_ATOMS: atom_id res chain seq x y z
N MET A 1 11.80 -31.81 34.14
CA MET A 1 12.86 -31.18 33.32
C MET A 1 12.19 -30.48 32.16
N THR A 2 11.89 -29.20 32.33
CA THR A 2 11.42 -28.31 31.28
C THR A 2 12.60 -27.90 30.42
N ILE A 3 12.58 -28.28 29.15
CA ILE A 3 13.57 -27.82 28.16
C ILE A 3 13.15 -26.38 27.80
N GLU A 4 13.76 -25.41 28.48
CA GLU A 4 13.68 -24.01 28.07
C GLU A 4 14.42 -23.87 26.73
N GLY A 5 13.68 -23.42 25.71
CA GLY A 5 14.27 -23.07 24.42
C GLY A 5 15.28 -21.92 24.56
N PRO A 6 16.21 -21.78 23.60
CA PRO A 6 17.29 -20.81 23.72
C PRO A 6 16.75 -19.37 23.80
N PRO A 7 17.45 -18.47 24.52
CA PRO A 7 17.02 -17.10 24.72
C PRO A 7 16.89 -16.35 23.39
N HIS A 8 15.74 -15.70 23.19
CA HIS A 8 15.41 -14.89 22.02
C HIS A 8 16.41 -13.72 21.91
N ARG A 9 17.34 -13.77 20.96
CA ARG A 9 18.15 -12.60 20.57
C ARG A 9 17.21 -11.47 20.13
N PRO A 10 17.46 -10.19 20.49
CA PRO A 10 16.80 -9.09 19.84
C PRO A 10 17.20 -9.13 18.36
N ALA A 11 16.23 -9.33 17.47
CA ALA A 11 16.48 -9.27 16.03
C ALA A 11 16.84 -7.82 15.64
N GLY A 12 17.73 -7.66 14.66
CA GLY A 12 18.34 -6.37 14.26
C GLY A 12 17.36 -5.33 13.71
N ASP A 13 17.88 -4.22 13.21
CA ASP A 13 17.03 -3.16 12.63
C ASP A 13 16.25 -3.64 11.40
N ILE A 14 15.09 -3.01 11.15
CA ILE A 14 14.33 -3.24 9.91
C ILE A 14 15.19 -2.75 8.73
N PRO A 15 15.43 -3.58 7.68
CA PRO A 15 16.20 -3.17 6.52
C PRO A 15 15.69 -1.87 5.91
N ARG A 16 16.59 -1.03 5.39
CA ARG A 16 16.24 0.23 4.73
C ARG A 16 16.50 0.16 3.23
N ARG A 17 15.74 0.94 2.47
CA ARG A 17 15.86 1.05 1.01
C ARG A 17 15.63 2.49 0.57
N VAL A 18 16.30 2.86 -0.52
CA VAL A 18 16.06 4.14 -1.19
C VAL A 18 14.74 4.07 -1.95
N LEU A 19 13.93 5.11 -1.84
CA LEU A 19 12.66 5.27 -2.53
C LEU A 19 12.89 5.69 -3.99
N GLY A 20 13.23 4.73 -4.85
CA GLY A 20 13.47 4.97 -6.28
C GLY A 20 14.53 6.06 -6.50
N ARG A 21 14.28 6.98 -7.44
CA ARG A 21 15.17 8.12 -7.73
C ARG A 21 15.07 9.30 -6.74
N THR A 22 14.26 9.21 -5.69
CA THR A 22 14.03 10.35 -4.77
C THR A 22 15.18 10.60 -3.80
N GLY A 23 16.06 9.62 -3.60
CA GLY A 23 17.14 9.67 -2.60
C GLY A 23 16.68 9.51 -1.15
N VAL A 24 15.37 9.41 -0.88
CA VAL A 24 14.85 9.24 0.49
C VAL A 24 14.98 7.78 0.93
N GLU A 25 15.61 7.54 2.08
CA GLU A 25 15.67 6.22 2.69
C GLU A 25 14.49 5.97 3.64
N VAL A 26 13.87 4.81 3.48
CA VAL A 26 12.72 4.36 4.28
C VAL A 26 12.91 2.89 4.70
N THR A 27 12.20 2.46 5.74
CA THR A 27 12.17 1.03 6.09
C THR A 27 11.54 0.22 4.97
N ALA A 28 12.12 -0.94 4.67
CA ALA A 28 11.64 -1.87 3.64
C ALA A 28 10.25 -2.44 3.96
N MET A 29 9.78 -2.31 5.21
CA MET A 29 8.41 -2.56 5.63
C MET A 29 7.75 -1.26 6.08
N GLY A 30 6.50 -1.04 5.65
CA GLY A 30 5.68 0.11 6.02
C GLY A 30 4.32 -0.29 6.61
N LEU A 31 3.66 0.63 7.30
CA LEU A 31 2.34 0.43 7.90
C LEU A 31 1.24 0.96 6.97
N GLY A 32 0.29 0.10 6.59
CA GLY A 32 -0.88 0.45 5.79
C GLY A 32 -2.09 0.88 6.64
N GLY A 33 -2.73 1.98 6.25
CA GLY A 33 -3.78 2.63 7.04
C GLY A 33 -5.16 1.97 6.97
N TYR A 34 -5.46 1.15 5.95
CA TYR A 34 -6.81 0.59 5.79
C TYR A 34 -7.27 -0.19 7.02
N HIS A 35 -6.40 -1.03 7.59
CA HIS A 35 -6.73 -1.91 8.71
C HIS A 35 -6.92 -1.14 10.03
N LEU A 36 -6.33 0.05 10.17
CA LEU A 36 -6.50 0.88 11.37
C LEU A 36 -7.96 1.28 11.59
N GLY A 37 -8.73 1.48 10.51
CA GLY A 37 -10.16 1.77 10.60
C GLY A 37 -11.01 0.56 11.00
N LEU A 38 -10.52 -0.67 10.83
CA LEU A 38 -11.21 -1.89 11.27
C LEU A 38 -11.06 -2.13 12.78
N VAL A 39 -10.01 -1.58 13.40
CA VAL A 39 -9.73 -1.77 14.82
C VAL A 39 -10.86 -1.18 15.68
N LYS A 40 -11.36 -1.98 16.63
CA LYS A 40 -12.38 -1.54 17.59
C LYS A 40 -11.74 -0.57 18.59
N GLY A 41 -12.09 0.71 18.47
CA GLY A 41 -11.63 1.76 19.38
C GLY A 41 -10.40 2.52 18.88
N ALA A 42 -10.56 3.83 18.72
CA ALA A 42 -9.53 4.72 18.18
C ALA A 42 -8.19 4.66 18.95
N ARG A 43 -8.22 4.60 20.30
CA ARG A 43 -7.01 4.52 21.12
C ARG A 43 -6.19 3.26 20.88
N GLN A 44 -6.83 2.14 20.55
CA GLN A 44 -6.09 0.91 20.23
C GLN A 44 -5.38 1.03 18.89
N ALA A 45 -6.06 1.58 17.88
CA ALA A 45 -5.48 1.85 16.58
C ALA A 45 -4.32 2.85 16.66
N GLU A 46 -4.47 3.91 17.46
CA GLU A 46 -3.41 4.90 17.72
C GLU A 46 -2.18 4.26 18.35
N ARG A 47 -2.35 3.36 19.32
CA ARG A 47 -1.24 2.62 19.93
C ARG A 47 -0.47 1.74 18.95
N ILE A 48 -1.15 1.15 17.95
CA ILE A 48 -0.48 0.37 16.90
C ILE A 48 0.45 1.28 16.09
N VAL A 49 -0.05 2.44 15.66
CA VAL A 49 0.76 3.42 14.90
C VAL A 49 1.93 3.93 15.74
N GLN A 50 1.68 4.30 17.00
CA GLN A 50 2.73 4.77 17.91
C GLN A 50 3.81 3.71 18.12
N ALA A 51 3.41 2.47 18.41
CA ALA A 51 4.34 1.36 18.59
C ALA A 51 5.11 1.06 17.30
N ALA A 52 4.47 1.07 16.13
CA ALA A 52 5.14 0.88 14.85
C ALA A 52 6.27 1.91 14.64
N VAL A 53 5.98 3.19 14.88
CA VAL A 53 6.97 4.28 14.77
C VAL A 53 8.07 4.15 15.83
N ASP A 54 7.71 3.81 17.07
CA ASP A 54 8.66 3.62 18.17
C ASP A 54 9.56 2.40 17.98
N GLU A 55 9.09 1.38 17.26
CA GLU A 55 9.87 0.18 16.85
C GLU A 55 10.67 0.39 15.55
N GLY A 56 10.62 1.60 14.97
CA GLY A 56 11.50 2.04 13.87
C GLY A 56 10.88 2.02 12.48
N ILE A 57 9.59 1.71 12.29
CA ILE A 57 8.92 1.81 10.98
C ILE A 57 8.84 3.28 10.57
N THR A 58 9.32 3.60 9.37
CA THR A 58 9.37 5.00 8.88
C THR A 58 8.43 5.28 7.72
N PHE A 59 7.77 4.30 7.10
CA PHE A 59 6.84 4.53 5.98
C PHE A 59 5.39 4.27 6.39
N LEU A 60 4.53 5.28 6.32
CA LEU A 60 3.11 5.19 6.70
C LEU A 60 2.20 5.55 5.52
N ASP A 61 1.35 4.61 5.13
CA ASP A 61 0.39 4.72 4.03
C ASP A 61 -1.03 4.94 4.53
N ASN A 62 -1.79 5.81 3.87
CA ASN A 62 -3.22 6.02 4.14
C ASN A 62 -3.98 6.36 2.85
N ALA A 63 -5.29 6.61 2.93
CA ALA A 63 -6.08 7.16 1.82
C ALA A 63 -7.22 8.02 2.35
N TRP A 64 -7.62 9.02 1.57
CA TRP A 64 -8.69 9.95 1.95
C TRP A 64 -10.03 9.27 2.25
N GLU A 65 -10.36 8.17 1.54
CA GLU A 65 -11.62 7.46 1.67
C GLU A 65 -11.61 6.30 2.67
N TYR A 66 -10.47 5.96 3.27
CA TYR A 66 -10.40 4.84 4.21
C TYR A 66 -11.28 5.08 5.44
N HIS A 67 -12.38 4.34 5.50
CA HIS A 67 -13.38 4.39 6.57
C HIS A 67 -13.90 5.83 6.78
N ASP A 68 -14.31 6.47 5.69
CA ASP A 68 -14.80 7.86 5.67
C ASP A 68 -13.82 8.88 6.26
N GLY A 69 -12.52 8.60 6.13
CA GLY A 69 -11.42 9.43 6.65
C GLY A 69 -11.01 9.13 8.08
N ARG A 70 -11.70 8.21 8.77
CA ARG A 70 -11.37 7.79 10.13
C ARG A 70 -9.93 7.30 10.25
N SER A 71 -9.39 6.64 9.22
CA SER A 71 -8.00 6.16 9.26
C SER A 71 -6.99 7.30 9.30
N GLU A 72 -7.18 8.36 8.51
CA GLU A 72 -6.33 9.55 8.53
C GLU A 72 -6.39 10.25 9.90
N GLU A 73 -7.57 10.33 10.52
CA GLU A 73 -7.73 10.92 11.85
C GLU A 73 -7.01 10.13 12.95
N ILE A 74 -7.09 8.80 12.90
CA ILE A 74 -6.35 7.90 13.81
C ILE A 74 -4.85 8.14 13.65
N MET A 75 -4.35 8.13 12.41
CA MET A 75 -2.93 8.30 12.12
C MET A 75 -2.44 9.69 12.52
N GLY A 76 -3.21 10.75 12.24
CA GLY A 76 -2.88 12.12 12.64
C GLY A 76 -2.81 12.31 14.15
N ARG A 77 -3.72 11.70 14.92
CA ARG A 77 -3.63 11.69 16.39
C ARG A 77 -2.41 10.92 16.90
N ALA A 78 -2.11 9.78 16.30
CA ALA A 78 -0.98 8.94 16.70
C ALA A 78 0.38 9.60 16.43
N LEU A 79 0.48 10.44 15.40
CA LEU A 79 1.72 11.12 14.99
C LEU A 79 2.01 12.42 15.75
N ALA A 80 1.12 12.84 16.64
CA ALA A 80 1.36 13.98 17.52
C ALA A 80 2.60 13.78 18.42
N GLY A 81 3.09 14.88 19.02
CA GLY A 81 4.24 14.85 19.92
C GLY A 81 5.57 14.54 19.21
N GLY A 82 5.74 15.03 17.98
CA GLY A 82 7.00 14.93 17.21
C GLY A 82 7.18 13.66 16.39
N ARG A 83 6.27 12.67 16.47
CA ARG A 83 6.34 11.45 15.65
C ARG A 83 6.19 11.71 14.15
N ARG A 84 5.46 12.76 13.75
CA ARG A 84 5.33 13.19 12.35
C ARG A 84 6.68 13.39 11.65
N GLU A 85 7.67 13.95 12.34
CA GLU A 85 8.99 14.24 11.75
C GLU A 85 9.88 12.99 11.64
N ARG A 86 9.49 11.88 12.26
CA ARG A 86 10.23 10.60 12.23
C ARG A 86 9.80 9.68 11.08
N VAL A 87 8.79 10.08 10.31
CA VAL A 87 8.15 9.21 9.30
C VAL A 87 8.00 9.92 7.96
N PHE A 88 8.09 9.12 6.91
CA PHE A 88 7.60 9.40 5.57
C PHE A 88 6.09 9.13 5.54
N LEU A 89 5.31 10.20 5.53
CA LEU A 89 3.84 10.13 5.61
C LEU A 89 3.22 10.33 4.23
N MET A 90 2.37 9.38 3.82
CA MET A 90 1.65 9.46 2.55
C MET A 90 0.16 9.20 2.71
N THR A 91 -0.62 9.78 1.81
CA THR A 91 -2.05 9.46 1.63
C THR A 91 -2.41 9.49 0.15
N LYS A 92 -3.68 9.27 -0.18
CA LYS A 92 -4.15 9.12 -1.55
C LYS A 92 -5.34 10.02 -1.84
N VAL A 93 -5.37 10.57 -3.04
CA VAL A 93 -6.52 11.31 -3.58
C VAL A 93 -7.52 10.35 -4.18
N CYS A 94 -8.79 10.49 -3.78
CA CYS A 94 -9.88 9.59 -4.13
C CYS A 94 -10.93 10.35 -4.94
N THR A 95 -10.49 11.08 -5.97
CA THR A 95 -11.41 11.77 -6.88
C THR A 95 -12.09 10.81 -7.83
N HIS A 96 -11.50 9.64 -8.12
CA HIS A 96 -12.01 8.71 -9.14
C HIS A 96 -12.28 9.47 -10.46
N GLY A 97 -11.26 10.14 -10.98
CA GLY A 97 -11.38 10.95 -12.20
C GLY A 97 -12.25 12.22 -12.11
N ARG A 98 -12.67 12.67 -10.91
CA ARG A 98 -13.24 14.02 -10.71
C ARG A 98 -12.16 15.11 -10.78
N ASP A 99 -12.63 16.34 -10.91
CA ASP A 99 -11.80 17.52 -11.20
C ASP A 99 -10.72 17.84 -10.15
N ARG A 100 -9.76 18.66 -10.60
CA ARG A 100 -8.64 19.22 -9.84
C ARG A 100 -9.10 19.95 -8.59
N ALA A 101 -10.20 20.71 -8.65
CA ALA A 101 -10.70 21.44 -7.49
C ALA A 101 -11.15 20.49 -6.38
N THR A 102 -11.77 19.37 -6.73
CA THR A 102 -12.15 18.29 -5.82
C THR A 102 -10.91 17.64 -5.22
N ALA A 103 -9.90 17.33 -6.05
CA ALA A 103 -8.64 16.78 -5.57
C ALA A 103 -7.95 17.70 -4.55
N MET A 104 -7.87 19.00 -4.82
CA MET A 104 -7.28 19.97 -3.89
C MET A 104 -8.10 20.10 -2.60
N ARG A 105 -9.45 20.07 -2.66
CA ARG A 105 -10.28 20.02 -1.45
C ARG A 105 -10.02 18.77 -0.61
N GLN A 106 -9.86 17.61 -1.25
CA GLN A 106 -9.50 16.37 -0.56
C GLN A 106 -8.12 16.46 0.09
N LEU A 107 -7.13 17.07 -0.58
CA LEU A 107 -5.82 17.31 0.01
C LEU A 107 -5.92 18.12 1.31
N GLU A 108 -6.65 19.23 1.32
CA GLU A 108 -6.83 20.03 2.54
C GLU A 108 -7.52 19.24 3.67
N GLN A 109 -8.49 18.38 3.32
CA GLN A 109 -9.16 17.52 4.30
C GLN A 109 -8.18 16.50 4.89
N SER A 110 -7.38 15.84 4.05
CA SER A 110 -6.34 14.91 4.49
C SER A 110 -5.31 15.60 5.39
N LEU A 111 -4.80 16.76 5.00
CA LEU A 111 -3.85 17.55 5.81
C LEU A 111 -4.42 17.89 7.19
N ARG A 112 -5.68 18.32 7.27
CA ARG A 112 -6.37 18.57 8.55
C ARG A 112 -6.50 17.32 9.40
N ARG A 113 -6.95 16.20 8.83
CA ARG A 113 -7.13 14.92 9.56
C ARG A 113 -5.80 14.37 10.06
N LEU A 114 -4.76 14.44 9.23
CA LEU A 114 -3.40 14.01 9.52
C LEU A 114 -2.62 15.00 10.42
N ARG A 115 -3.17 16.20 10.67
CA ARG A 115 -2.60 17.24 11.52
C ARG A 115 -1.19 17.67 11.09
N THR A 116 -1.03 17.87 9.77
CA THR A 116 0.22 18.27 9.13
C THR A 116 -0.10 19.27 8.01
N ASP A 117 0.83 20.15 7.68
CA ASP A 117 0.73 21.08 6.55
C ASP A 117 1.30 20.49 5.24
N ARG A 118 2.07 19.40 5.36
CA ARG A 118 2.73 18.72 4.25
C ARG A 118 2.60 17.20 4.29
N LEU A 119 2.58 16.59 3.12
CA LEU A 119 2.77 15.16 2.89
C LEU A 119 4.12 14.90 2.23
N ASP A 120 4.71 13.75 2.53
CA ASP A 120 5.89 13.30 1.80
C ASP A 120 5.51 12.74 0.43
N LEU A 121 4.40 12.01 0.33
CA LEU A 121 3.89 11.46 -0.92
C LEU A 121 2.36 11.57 -1.01
N TRP A 122 1.86 11.87 -2.21
CA TRP A 122 0.45 11.87 -2.51
C TRP A 122 0.16 11.10 -3.81
N GLN A 123 -0.68 10.07 -3.73
CA GLN A 123 -0.95 9.19 -4.88
C GLN A 123 -2.39 9.27 -5.36
N ILE A 124 -2.61 9.11 -6.67
CA ILE A 124 -3.94 8.82 -7.22
C ILE A 124 -4.38 7.44 -6.72
N HIS A 125 -5.53 7.39 -6.05
CA HIS A 125 -6.09 6.15 -5.50
C HIS A 125 -6.85 5.35 -6.56
N GLU A 126 -6.85 4.03 -6.39
CA GLU A 126 -7.73 3.10 -7.10
C GLU A 126 -7.81 3.30 -8.63
N VAL A 127 -6.67 3.33 -9.31
CA VAL A 127 -6.65 3.20 -10.77
C VAL A 127 -6.97 1.75 -11.14
N VAL A 128 -8.25 1.44 -11.34
CA VAL A 128 -8.78 0.07 -11.43
C VAL A 128 -9.75 -0.15 -12.58
N TYR A 129 -10.18 0.92 -13.26
CA TYR A 129 -11.01 0.87 -14.45
C TYR A 129 -10.21 1.20 -15.72
N GLU A 130 -10.59 0.58 -16.84
CA GLU A 130 -9.85 0.68 -18.11
C GLU A 130 -9.72 2.11 -18.67
N ASN A 131 -10.63 3.01 -18.27
CA ASN A 131 -10.67 4.41 -18.66
C ASN A 131 -10.16 5.38 -17.58
N ASP A 132 -9.70 4.89 -16.42
CA ASP A 132 -9.11 5.75 -15.38
C ASP A 132 -7.89 6.54 -15.88
N PRO A 133 -6.95 5.96 -16.66
CA PRO A 133 -5.84 6.73 -17.21
C PRO A 133 -6.31 7.94 -18.02
N GLU A 134 -7.32 7.80 -18.88
CA GLU A 134 -7.89 8.90 -19.65
C GLU A 134 -8.52 9.95 -18.73
N ARG A 135 -9.28 9.52 -17.72
CA ARG A 135 -10.00 10.44 -16.81
C ARG A 135 -9.05 11.23 -15.92
N HIS A 136 -7.99 10.61 -15.39
CA HIS A 136 -7.04 11.30 -14.52
C HIS A 136 -6.18 12.32 -15.26
N PHE A 137 -5.90 12.08 -16.54
CA PHE A 137 -5.12 12.94 -17.42
C PHE A 137 -5.95 13.91 -18.27
N ALA A 138 -7.28 13.87 -18.17
CA ALA A 138 -8.13 14.86 -18.82
C ALA A 138 -7.82 16.27 -18.33
N SER A 139 -8.12 17.29 -19.14
CA SER A 139 -7.99 18.70 -18.74
C SER A 139 -8.78 18.96 -17.45
N GLY A 140 -8.13 19.59 -16.47
CA GLY A 140 -8.69 19.77 -15.13
C GLY A 140 -8.76 18.48 -14.30
N GLY A 141 -8.07 17.41 -14.69
CA GLY A 141 -8.05 16.12 -14.01
C GLY A 141 -7.18 16.07 -12.75
N ALA A 142 -7.08 14.88 -12.16
CA ALA A 142 -6.33 14.67 -10.92
C ALA A 142 -4.83 14.92 -11.06
N VAL A 143 -4.26 14.68 -12.25
CA VAL A 143 -2.82 14.88 -12.51
C VAL A 143 -2.42 16.35 -12.37
N GLU A 144 -3.22 17.30 -12.88
CA GLU A 144 -2.97 18.73 -12.68
C GLU A 144 -3.02 19.14 -11.19
N ALA A 145 -3.82 18.42 -10.38
CA ALA A 145 -3.86 18.63 -8.93
C ALA A 145 -2.57 18.15 -8.25
N LEU A 146 -2.00 17.01 -8.69
CA LEU A 146 -0.71 16.54 -8.20
C LEU A 146 0.39 17.58 -8.46
N GLU A 147 0.44 18.16 -9.66
CA GLU A 147 1.40 19.20 -9.99
C GLU A 147 1.18 20.47 -9.17
N GLN A 148 -0.08 20.90 -9.03
CA GLN A 148 -0.41 22.06 -8.21
C GLN A 148 0.01 21.86 -6.76
N ALA A 149 -0.25 20.69 -6.18
CA ALA A 149 0.14 20.37 -4.82
C ALA A 149 1.68 20.39 -4.64
N LYS A 150 2.45 19.90 -5.63
CA LYS A 150 3.92 20.00 -5.63
C LYS A 150 4.37 21.46 -5.71
N ARG A 151 3.81 22.25 -6.64
CA ARG A 151 4.14 23.69 -6.78
C ARG A 151 3.84 24.49 -5.51
N GLN A 152 2.78 24.13 -4.79
CA GLN A 152 2.41 24.75 -3.51
C GLN A 152 3.24 24.25 -2.31
N GLY A 153 4.15 23.29 -2.49
CA GLY A 153 4.96 22.71 -1.41
C GLY A 153 4.18 21.81 -0.45
N LYS A 154 2.92 21.48 -0.75
CA LYS A 154 2.06 20.64 0.12
C LYS A 154 2.42 19.16 0.04
N VAL A 155 3.01 18.73 -1.07
CA VAL A 155 3.44 17.35 -1.29
C VAL A 155 4.83 17.33 -1.91
N ARG A 156 5.74 16.48 -1.42
CA ARG A 156 7.10 16.35 -1.99
C ARG A 156 7.12 15.47 -3.23
N PHE A 157 6.47 14.31 -3.15
CA PHE A 157 6.44 13.30 -4.21
C PHE A 157 5.01 12.94 -4.60
N VAL A 158 4.86 12.39 -5.81
CA VAL A 158 3.56 11.99 -6.34
C VAL A 158 3.61 10.62 -7.01
N GLY A 159 2.48 9.93 -7.05
CA GLY A 159 2.40 8.60 -7.64
C GLY A 159 0.97 8.18 -7.93
N PHE A 160 0.78 6.89 -8.15
CA PHE A 160 -0.54 6.29 -8.25
C PHE A 160 -0.53 4.87 -7.69
N THR A 161 -1.73 4.37 -7.38
CA THR A 161 -1.96 2.99 -6.96
C THR A 161 -3.17 2.41 -7.66
N GLY A 162 -3.21 1.09 -7.76
CA GLY A 162 -4.33 0.34 -8.30
C GLY A 162 -4.07 -1.15 -8.10
N HIS A 163 -5.07 -1.97 -8.34
CA HIS A 163 -4.97 -3.39 -8.01
C HIS A 163 -5.69 -4.34 -8.95
N LYS A 164 -6.35 -3.84 -10.01
CA LYS A 164 -7.26 -4.64 -10.83
C LYS A 164 -6.54 -5.45 -11.90
N ASP A 165 -5.89 -4.75 -12.82
CA ASP A 165 -5.15 -5.34 -13.94
C ASP A 165 -3.87 -4.55 -14.19
N PRO A 166 -2.73 -5.23 -14.39
CA PRO A 166 -1.48 -4.57 -14.74
C PRO A 166 -1.55 -3.77 -16.05
N SER A 167 -2.44 -4.09 -16.99
CA SER A 167 -2.66 -3.30 -18.22
C SER A 167 -2.98 -1.84 -17.91
N ILE A 168 -3.77 -1.59 -16.86
CA ILE A 168 -4.22 -0.25 -16.48
C ILE A 168 -3.07 0.56 -15.88
N HIS A 169 -2.21 -0.08 -15.08
CA HIS A 169 -0.96 0.54 -14.62
C HIS A 169 -0.01 0.84 -15.77
N LEU A 170 0.12 -0.05 -16.75
CA LEU A 170 0.93 0.20 -17.93
C LEU A 170 0.39 1.37 -18.77
N LYS A 171 -0.94 1.54 -18.86
CA LYS A 171 -1.57 2.71 -19.48
C LYS A 171 -1.28 4.00 -18.72
N MET A 172 -1.33 3.99 -17.39
CA MET A 172 -0.91 5.13 -16.56
C MET A 172 0.56 5.49 -16.82
N LEU A 173 1.45 4.49 -16.84
CA LEU A 173 2.88 4.67 -17.09
C LEU A 173 3.17 5.09 -18.54
N ALA A 174 2.31 4.78 -19.50
CA ALA A 174 2.48 5.22 -20.89
C ALA A 174 2.19 6.72 -21.07
N ARG A 175 1.56 7.38 -20.10
CA ARG A 175 1.36 8.83 -20.12
C ARG A 175 2.65 9.56 -19.77
N ASP A 176 2.86 10.71 -20.39
CA ASP A 176 4.03 11.56 -20.13
C ASP A 176 3.84 12.34 -18.82
N PHE A 177 4.13 11.67 -17.69
CA PHE A 177 4.13 12.28 -16.38
C PHE A 177 5.21 11.68 -15.47
N PRO A 178 6.01 12.51 -14.79
CA PRO A 178 7.13 12.04 -13.98
C PRO A 178 6.68 11.55 -12.61
N PHE A 179 5.95 10.43 -12.55
CA PHE A 179 5.62 9.80 -11.27
C PHE A 179 6.90 9.45 -10.49
N ASP A 180 6.85 9.64 -9.18
CA ASP A 180 7.93 9.30 -8.25
C ASP A 180 7.75 7.86 -7.72
N THR A 181 6.50 7.43 -7.54
CA THR A 181 6.17 6.10 -7.02
C THR A 181 5.00 5.42 -7.75
N CYS A 182 4.96 4.09 -7.70
CA CYS A 182 3.87 3.27 -8.18
C CYS A 182 3.59 2.16 -7.16
N GLN A 183 2.36 2.10 -6.63
CA GLN A 183 1.96 1.11 -5.64
C GLN A 183 1.07 0.03 -6.27
N MET A 184 1.39 -1.25 -6.03
CA MET A 184 0.71 -2.39 -6.66
C MET A 184 0.66 -3.63 -5.76
N PRO A 185 -0.29 -4.56 -5.99
CA PRO A 185 -0.31 -5.84 -5.28
C PRO A 185 0.93 -6.66 -5.64
N LEU A 186 1.66 -7.15 -4.64
CA LEU A 186 2.82 -8.02 -4.84
C LEU A 186 2.83 -9.10 -3.77
N ASN A 187 2.59 -10.34 -4.19
CA ASN A 187 2.52 -11.52 -3.33
C ASN A 187 2.80 -12.78 -4.18
N CYS A 188 2.98 -13.94 -3.56
CA CYS A 188 3.34 -15.17 -4.26
C CYS A 188 2.27 -15.76 -5.19
N PHE A 189 1.03 -15.26 -5.17
CA PHE A 189 -0.04 -15.62 -6.11
C PHE A 189 -0.06 -14.66 -7.31
N ASP A 190 0.37 -13.40 -7.13
CA ASP A 190 0.38 -12.38 -8.18
C ASP A 190 1.13 -12.84 -9.43
N ALA A 191 2.26 -13.56 -9.26
CA ALA A 191 3.11 -14.03 -10.34
C ALA A 191 2.38 -14.89 -11.41
N SER A 192 1.22 -15.48 -11.09
CA SER A 192 0.52 -16.42 -11.98
C SER A 192 -0.72 -15.86 -12.67
N PHE A 193 -1.35 -14.80 -12.16
CA PHE A 193 -2.62 -14.30 -12.70
C PHE A 193 -2.66 -12.77 -12.70
N ARG A 194 -2.82 -12.16 -13.88
CA ARG A 194 -2.77 -10.69 -14.06
C ARG A 194 -1.62 -10.07 -13.27
N SER A 195 -0.42 -10.59 -13.51
CA SER A 195 0.73 -10.33 -12.65
C SER A 195 1.26 -8.91 -12.80
N PHE A 196 1.28 -8.18 -11.68
CA PHE A 196 1.99 -6.91 -11.57
C PHE A 196 3.50 -7.14 -11.46
N GLU A 197 3.91 -8.23 -10.80
CA GLU A 197 5.30 -8.62 -10.61
C GLU A 197 6.05 -8.85 -11.94
N THR A 198 5.42 -9.50 -12.92
CA THR A 198 6.09 -9.78 -14.21
C THR A 198 5.89 -8.68 -15.25
N ARG A 199 4.88 -7.81 -15.08
CA ARG A 199 4.52 -6.81 -16.09
C ARG A 199 4.84 -5.38 -15.69
N VAL A 200 4.50 -4.96 -14.46
CA VAL A 200 4.60 -3.56 -14.01
C VAL A 200 5.87 -3.32 -13.22
N LEU A 201 6.21 -4.22 -12.30
CA LEU A 201 7.37 -4.10 -11.42
C LEU A 201 8.70 -3.92 -12.18
N PRO A 202 8.99 -4.66 -13.27
CA PRO A 202 10.23 -4.45 -14.03
C PRO A 202 10.26 -3.07 -14.68
N GLU A 203 9.10 -2.57 -15.15
CA GLU A 203 9.01 -1.31 -15.86
C GLU A 203 9.21 -0.09 -14.93
N VAL A 204 8.60 -0.12 -13.74
CA VAL A 204 8.80 0.97 -12.77
C VAL A 204 10.24 1.02 -12.27
N ASN A 205 10.86 -0.14 -12.03
CA ASN A 205 12.27 -0.23 -11.63
C ASN A 205 13.20 0.26 -12.73
N ARG A 206 12.98 -0.13 -14.00
CA ARG A 206 13.76 0.34 -15.16
C ARG A 206 13.71 1.87 -15.29
N ARG A 207 12.58 2.50 -14.94
CA ARG A 207 12.38 3.96 -15.01
C ARG A 207 12.84 4.71 -13.74
N GLY A 208 13.31 4.01 -12.71
CA GLY A 208 13.66 4.60 -11.42
C GLY A 208 12.46 5.12 -10.61
N ILE A 209 11.24 4.66 -10.94
CA ILE A 209 10.01 4.94 -10.19
C ILE A 209 9.98 3.96 -9.01
N ALA A 210 9.78 4.46 -7.79
CA ALA A 210 9.80 3.60 -6.61
C ALA A 210 8.58 2.66 -6.59
N ALA A 211 8.83 1.35 -6.65
CA ALA A 211 7.78 0.34 -6.48
C ALA A 211 7.41 0.19 -5.00
N LEU A 212 6.11 0.31 -4.70
CA LEU A 212 5.55 0.07 -3.37
C LEU A 212 4.67 -1.18 -3.43
N GLY A 213 5.08 -2.25 -2.76
CA GLY A 213 4.30 -3.48 -2.69
C GLY A 213 3.18 -3.35 -1.64
N MET A 214 1.96 -3.74 -1.98
CA MET A 214 0.86 -3.90 -1.03
C MET A 214 0.24 -5.29 -1.14
N LYS A 215 -0.67 -5.63 -0.21
CA LYS A 215 -1.41 -6.90 -0.23
C LYS A 215 -0.47 -8.13 -0.24
N SER A 216 0.62 -8.07 0.52
CA SER A 216 1.58 -9.18 0.69
C SER A 216 0.90 -10.49 1.11
N MET A 217 -0.21 -10.39 1.84
CA MET A 217 -1.04 -11.53 2.27
C MET A 217 -2.38 -11.67 1.50
N GLY A 218 -2.50 -11.12 0.28
CA GLY A 218 -3.71 -11.27 -0.55
C GLY A 218 -4.85 -10.31 -0.18
N GLY A 219 -4.55 -9.21 0.50
CA GLY A 219 -5.52 -8.20 0.91
C GLY A 219 -6.21 -8.54 2.23
N GLU A 220 -7.04 -9.59 2.25
CA GLU A 220 -7.82 -10.01 3.43
C GLU A 220 -7.14 -11.11 4.26
N GLY A 221 -5.97 -11.62 3.83
CA GLY A 221 -5.28 -12.71 4.54
C GLY A 221 -5.85 -14.10 4.29
N THR A 222 -6.80 -14.26 3.35
CA THR A 222 -7.50 -15.53 3.09
C THR A 222 -6.57 -16.68 2.71
N GLN A 223 -5.47 -16.39 2.00
CA GLN A 223 -4.45 -17.40 1.69
C GLN A 223 -3.70 -17.91 2.93
N VAL A 224 -3.55 -17.07 3.96
CA VAL A 224 -2.94 -17.45 5.24
C VAL A 224 -3.94 -18.24 6.09
N SER A 225 -5.19 -17.78 6.17
CA SER A 225 -6.23 -18.47 6.95
C SER A 225 -6.55 -19.86 6.39
N LYS A 226 -6.54 -20.03 5.06
CA LYS A 226 -6.67 -21.32 4.38
C LYS A 226 -5.37 -22.14 4.33
N ARG A 227 -4.30 -21.66 4.95
CA ARG A 227 -2.98 -22.33 5.04
C ARG A 227 -2.35 -22.64 3.67
N ALA A 228 -2.66 -21.85 2.64
CA ALA A 228 -1.98 -21.95 1.35
C ALA A 228 -0.52 -21.45 1.44
N VAL A 229 -0.29 -20.44 2.30
CA VAL A 229 1.03 -19.96 2.71
C VAL A 229 0.99 -19.50 4.16
N THR A 230 2.13 -19.44 4.82
CA THR A 230 2.28 -18.77 6.12
C THR A 230 2.41 -17.25 5.95
N ALA A 231 2.11 -16.49 7.01
CA ALA A 231 2.34 -15.04 7.02
C ALA A 231 3.84 -14.69 6.81
N GLU A 232 4.74 -15.51 7.33
CA GLU A 232 6.18 -15.35 7.18
C GLU A 232 6.63 -15.56 5.72
N GLU A 233 6.18 -16.62 5.06
CA GLU A 233 6.45 -16.85 3.63
C GLU A 233 5.89 -15.70 2.77
N ALA A 234 4.66 -15.28 3.03
CA ALA A 234 3.98 -14.24 2.25
C ALA A 234 4.69 -12.88 2.38
N LEU A 235 5.01 -12.46 3.60
CA LEU A 235 5.70 -11.18 3.84
C LEU A 235 7.15 -11.23 3.36
N ARG A 236 7.89 -12.31 3.63
CA ARG A 236 9.28 -12.47 3.17
C ARG A 236 9.36 -12.50 1.64
N TYR A 237 8.43 -13.16 0.95
CA TYR A 237 8.35 -13.13 -0.51
C TYR A 237 8.18 -11.69 -1.02
N ALA A 238 7.17 -10.97 -0.52
CA ALA A 238 6.87 -9.61 -0.95
C ALA A 238 8.04 -8.63 -0.68
N MET A 239 8.73 -8.79 0.46
CA MET A 239 9.93 -8.01 0.79
C MET A 239 11.15 -8.40 -0.06
N SER A 240 11.21 -9.62 -0.60
CA SER A 240 12.33 -10.09 -1.45
C SER A 240 12.25 -9.56 -2.88
N LEU A 241 11.09 -9.07 -3.31
CA LEU A 241 10.94 -8.40 -4.59
C LEU A 241 11.70 -7.06 -4.61
N PRO A 242 12.10 -6.57 -5.81
CA PRO A 242 12.76 -5.27 -5.97
C PRO A 242 11.78 -4.11 -5.77
N VAL A 243 11.31 -3.95 -4.54
CA VAL A 243 10.43 -2.86 -4.08
C VAL A 243 11.16 -1.97 -3.08
N ALA A 244 10.82 -0.69 -3.04
CA ALA A 244 11.33 0.21 -2.00
C ALA A 244 10.72 -0.11 -0.63
N VAL A 245 9.40 -0.39 -0.60
CA VAL A 245 8.66 -0.69 0.63
C VAL A 245 7.59 -1.74 0.37
N THR A 246 7.45 -2.70 1.28
CA THR A 246 6.29 -3.58 1.42
C THR A 246 5.36 -3.04 2.50
N ILE A 247 4.19 -2.55 2.10
CA ILE A 247 3.16 -1.99 2.97
C ILE A 247 2.30 -3.12 3.50
N THR A 248 2.33 -3.34 4.82
CA THR A 248 1.59 -4.39 5.51
C THR A 248 0.35 -3.84 6.23
N GLY A 249 -0.72 -4.63 6.24
CA GLY A 249 -1.94 -4.35 6.99
C GLY A 249 -1.79 -4.83 8.43
N ILE A 250 -1.94 -3.93 9.40
CA ILE A 250 -1.79 -4.24 10.82
C ILE A 250 -3.02 -3.76 11.58
N ASP A 251 -3.77 -4.70 12.16
CA ASP A 251 -5.01 -4.44 12.91
C ASP A 251 -4.87 -4.69 14.42
N SER A 252 -3.71 -5.20 14.87
CA SER A 252 -3.49 -5.59 16.25
C SER A 252 -2.02 -5.56 16.63
N MET A 253 -1.74 -5.43 17.92
CA MET A 253 -0.38 -5.55 18.46
C MET A 253 0.24 -6.93 18.21
N LYS A 254 -0.59 -7.98 18.07
CA LYS A 254 -0.12 -9.32 17.74
C LYS A 254 0.44 -9.35 16.31
N VAL A 255 -0.30 -8.81 15.35
CA VAL A 255 0.15 -8.72 13.95
C VAL A 255 1.37 -7.80 13.85
N LEU A 256 1.39 -6.66 14.55
CA LEU A 256 2.57 -5.78 14.59
C LEU A 256 3.84 -6.53 15.05
N ARG A 257 3.77 -7.26 16.17
CA ARG A 257 4.92 -8.03 16.68
C ARG A 257 5.34 -9.15 15.73
N GLN A 258 4.39 -9.81 15.09
CA GLN A 258 4.68 -10.84 14.09
C GLN A 258 5.46 -10.24 12.91
N ASP A 259 4.98 -9.14 12.35
CA ASP A 259 5.56 -8.51 11.18
C ASP A 259 6.92 -7.88 11.51
N LEU A 260 7.07 -7.26 12.69
CA LEU A 260 8.37 -6.79 13.19
C LEU A 260 9.37 -7.93 13.34
N ARG A 261 8.98 -9.09 13.89
CA ARG A 261 9.85 -10.26 13.99
C ARG A 261 10.35 -10.68 12.60
N ILE A 262 9.45 -10.82 11.63
CA ILE A 262 9.79 -11.22 10.26
C ILE A 262 10.73 -10.19 9.61
N ALA A 263 10.44 -8.90 9.75
CA ALA A 263 11.21 -7.83 9.13
C ALA A 263 12.62 -7.69 9.73
N ARG A 264 12.76 -7.86 11.05
CA ARG A 264 14.04 -7.77 11.76
C ARG A 264 14.94 -8.99 11.56
N SER A 265 14.35 -10.15 11.24
CA SER A 265 15.08 -11.36 10.85
C SER A 265 15.09 -11.55 9.33
N PHE A 266 14.82 -10.51 8.55
CA PHE A 266 14.65 -10.63 7.11
C PHE A 266 15.95 -11.03 6.41
N VAL A 267 15.90 -12.17 5.74
CA VAL A 267 16.88 -12.59 4.74
C VAL A 267 16.12 -12.70 3.42
N PRO A 268 16.57 -12.04 2.33
CA PRO A 268 15.92 -12.17 1.02
C PRO A 268 15.79 -13.64 0.61
N MET A 269 14.66 -14.00 0.01
CA MET A 269 14.54 -15.29 -0.68
C MET A 269 15.44 -15.28 -1.92
N THR A 270 16.14 -16.38 -2.13
CA THR A 270 16.85 -16.67 -3.37
C THR A 270 15.85 -16.82 -4.53
N PRO A 271 16.29 -16.65 -5.79
CA PRO A 271 15.44 -16.90 -6.96
C PRO A 271 14.79 -18.30 -6.93
N ALA A 272 15.52 -19.32 -6.48
CA ALA A 272 15.01 -20.69 -6.36
C ALA A 272 13.91 -20.83 -5.30
N GLU A 273 14.06 -20.20 -4.13
CA GLU A 273 13.01 -20.17 -3.09
C GLU A 273 11.75 -19.44 -3.59
N MET A 274 11.93 -18.30 -4.26
CA MET A 274 10.83 -17.54 -4.85
C MET A 274 10.07 -18.39 -5.90
N ASP A 275 10.81 -19.04 -6.81
CA ASP A 275 10.21 -19.88 -7.85
C ASP A 275 9.51 -21.11 -7.29
N ALA A 276 10.07 -21.75 -6.25
CA ALA A 276 9.42 -22.85 -5.57
C ALA A 276 8.09 -22.41 -4.95
N LEU A 277 8.05 -21.23 -4.32
CA LEU A 277 6.83 -20.68 -3.74
C LEU A 277 5.79 -20.33 -4.81
N ARG A 278 6.19 -19.68 -5.90
CA ARG A 278 5.31 -19.40 -7.06
C ARG A 278 4.71 -20.69 -7.62
N LYS A 279 5.53 -21.72 -7.86
CA LYS A 279 5.07 -23.03 -8.38
C LYS A 279 4.08 -23.70 -7.44
N ARG A 280 4.31 -23.65 -6.13
CA ARG A 280 3.39 -24.20 -5.12
C ARG A 280 2.04 -23.47 -5.12
N CYS A 281 2.06 -22.15 -5.28
CA CYS A 281 0.85 -21.32 -5.31
C CYS A 281 0.12 -21.33 -6.66
N ALA A 282 0.81 -21.66 -7.76
CA ALA A 282 0.35 -21.45 -9.14
C ALA A 282 -1.04 -22.03 -9.43
N HIS A 283 -1.31 -23.28 -9.02
CA HIS A 283 -2.61 -23.91 -9.24
C HIS A 283 -3.76 -23.14 -8.57
N GLN A 284 -3.53 -22.64 -7.35
CA GLN A 284 -4.54 -21.86 -6.62
C GLN A 284 -4.57 -20.38 -7.01
N ALA A 285 -3.52 -19.89 -7.67
CA ALA A 285 -3.42 -18.52 -8.14
C ALA A 285 -4.13 -18.29 -9.49
N ALA A 286 -4.35 -19.35 -10.28
CA ALA A 286 -4.72 -19.28 -11.69
C ALA A 286 -6.05 -18.57 -12.02
N ASP A 287 -6.95 -18.40 -11.04
CA ASP A 287 -8.28 -17.80 -11.25
C ASP A 287 -8.56 -16.59 -10.34
N GLY A 288 -7.55 -16.12 -9.61
CA GLY A 288 -7.70 -14.96 -8.73
C GLY A 288 -8.52 -15.20 -7.45
N ARG A 289 -8.82 -16.46 -7.07
CA ARG A 289 -9.61 -16.77 -5.84
C ARG A 289 -8.99 -16.25 -4.54
N PHE A 290 -7.68 -16.04 -4.50
CA PHE A 290 -6.97 -15.42 -3.38
C PHE A 290 -6.64 -13.94 -3.60
N GLU A 291 -6.94 -13.42 -4.78
CA GLU A 291 -6.70 -12.05 -5.19
C GLU A 291 -8.00 -11.44 -5.71
N ILE A 292 -9.08 -11.56 -4.93
CA ILE A 292 -10.44 -11.19 -5.36
C ILE A 292 -10.57 -9.72 -5.78
N TYR A 293 -9.63 -8.87 -5.38
CA TYR A 293 -9.51 -7.49 -5.85
C TYR A 293 -9.19 -7.37 -7.36
N LYS A 294 -8.63 -8.42 -8.00
CA LYS A 294 -8.39 -8.49 -9.44
C LYS A 294 -9.63 -8.93 -10.23
N VAL A 295 -10.54 -9.69 -9.62
CA VAL A 295 -11.65 -10.36 -10.33
C VAL A 295 -13.04 -9.93 -9.89
N THR A 296 -13.16 -9.24 -8.77
CA THR A 296 -14.43 -8.71 -8.25
C THR A 296 -14.34 -7.22 -8.06
N ALA A 297 -15.49 -6.62 -7.81
CA ALA A 297 -15.62 -5.19 -7.55
C ALA A 297 -15.64 -4.86 -6.04
N LYS A 298 -15.50 -5.88 -5.16
CA LYS A 298 -15.58 -5.78 -3.69
C LYS A 298 -14.61 -4.78 -3.06
N HIS A 299 -13.48 -4.52 -3.71
CA HIS A 299 -12.39 -3.68 -3.19
C HIS A 299 -12.35 -2.27 -3.79
N GLU A 300 -13.39 -1.89 -4.52
CA GLU A 300 -13.50 -0.57 -5.16
C GLU A 300 -14.30 0.38 -4.27
N GLY A 301 -13.83 1.62 -4.15
CA GLY A 301 -14.46 2.66 -3.37
C GLY A 301 -15.81 3.09 -3.94
N PRO A 302 -16.77 3.51 -3.09
CA PRO A 302 -18.15 3.77 -3.48
C PRO A 302 -18.29 4.84 -4.57
N VAL A 303 -17.39 5.83 -4.59
CA VAL A 303 -17.40 6.90 -5.61
C VAL A 303 -17.04 6.36 -6.99
N GLY A 304 -15.96 5.58 -7.10
CA GLY A 304 -15.56 4.96 -8.37
C GLY A 304 -16.67 4.06 -8.90
N ARG A 305 -17.19 3.18 -8.04
CA ARG A 305 -18.32 2.28 -8.39
C ARG A 305 -19.51 3.03 -8.98
N LYS A 306 -19.96 4.08 -8.30
CA LYS A 306 -21.09 4.91 -8.74
C LYS A 306 -20.86 5.52 -10.13
N GLN A 307 -19.65 5.99 -10.42
CA GLN A 307 -19.34 6.60 -11.72
C GLN A 307 -19.32 5.61 -12.88
N HIS A 308 -19.05 4.34 -12.58
CA HIS A 308 -19.03 3.26 -13.56
C HIS A 308 -20.33 2.44 -13.56
N GLY A 309 -21.37 2.88 -12.83
CA GLY A 309 -22.67 2.20 -12.77
C GLY A 309 -22.64 0.86 -12.03
N PHE A 310 -21.63 0.62 -11.19
CA PHE A 310 -21.58 -0.57 -10.33
C PHE A 310 -22.40 -0.34 -9.05
N PRO A 311 -23.06 -1.38 -8.50
CA PRO A 311 -23.86 -1.28 -7.28
C PRO A 311 -22.99 -0.81 -6.10
N PRO A 312 -23.51 -0.13 -5.08
CA PRO A 312 -22.70 0.23 -3.93
C PRO A 312 -22.26 -1.01 -3.11
N PRO A 313 -21.22 -0.91 -2.25
CA PRO A 313 -20.69 -2.07 -1.53
C PRO A 313 -21.71 -2.85 -0.70
N GLU A 314 -22.76 -2.19 -0.19
CA GLU A 314 -23.78 -2.82 0.66
C GLU A 314 -24.69 -3.77 -0.14
N GLU A 315 -24.73 -3.62 -1.46
CA GLU A 315 -25.49 -4.47 -2.38
C GLU A 315 -24.64 -5.62 -2.97
N LEU A 316 -23.33 -5.59 -2.76
CA LEU A 316 -22.46 -6.73 -3.04
C LEU A 316 -22.62 -7.74 -1.91
N GLY A 317 -23.37 -8.82 -2.14
CA GLY A 317 -23.51 -9.91 -1.17
C GLY A 317 -22.16 -10.34 -0.57
N ALA A 318 -22.19 -10.74 0.72
CA ALA A 318 -21.02 -11.08 1.52
C ALA A 318 -20.19 -12.25 0.95
#